data_AF-W3WRW4-F1
#
_entry.id   AF-W3WRW4-F1
#
_cell.length_a   1.000
_cell.length_b   1.000
_cell.length_c   1.000
_cell.angle_alpha   90.00
_cell.angle_beta   90.00
_cell.angle_gamma   90.00
#
_symmetry.space_group_name_H-M   'P 1'
#
loop_
_entity.id
_entity.type
_entity.pdbx_description
1 polymer ?
#
loop_
_entity_poly.entity_id
_entity_poly.type
_entity_poly.pdbx_seq_one_letter_code
_entity_poly.pdbx_strand_id
1 'polypeptide(L)'
;MRGRDLALDVNGFCCIQLETHPNSDDPQSQEKFLAQYFPLLTKAVKDLIGAKRVQIFNYEIRKRHPDFRAGEGGDFKHMQPAAMAHIDGTLSDSQRLVQKMNPDHYSALSKYRCQVLKYVVNHACESSF
;
A
#
# COMPACT_ATOMS: atom_id res chain seq x y z
N MET A 1 -10.28 -4.96 17.88
CA MET A 1 -10.76 -6.15 17.15
C MET A 1 -9.71 -7.25 17.26
N ARG A 2 -9.95 -8.30 18.05
CA ARG A 2 -9.14 -9.53 18.06
C ARG A 2 -10.01 -10.66 17.51
N GLY A 3 -9.48 -11.48 16.61
CA GLY A 3 -10.04 -12.81 16.35
C GLY A 3 -10.83 -13.06 15.07
N ARG A 4 -10.47 -12.47 13.92
CA ARG A 4 -10.80 -13.07 12.63
C ARG A 4 -9.51 -13.19 11.81
N ASP A 5 -9.28 -14.36 11.22
CA ASP A 5 -8.27 -14.54 10.19
C ASP A 5 -8.69 -13.71 8.98
N LEU A 6 -8.21 -12.47 8.93
CA LEU A 6 -8.46 -11.57 7.81
C LEU A 6 -7.64 -12.07 6.61
N ALA A 7 -8.31 -12.72 5.68
CA ALA A 7 -7.70 -13.29 4.48
C ALA A 7 -8.16 -12.52 3.24
N LEU A 8 -7.25 -12.29 2.29
CA LEU A 8 -7.57 -11.55 1.07
C LEU A 8 -8.74 -12.18 0.30
N ASP A 9 -8.75 -13.50 0.15
CA ASP A 9 -9.78 -14.20 -0.63
C ASP A 9 -11.15 -14.27 0.06
N VAL A 10 -11.21 -13.96 1.36
CA VAL A 10 -12.46 -14.00 2.15
C VAL A 10 -12.98 -12.58 2.40
N ASN A 11 -12.09 -11.68 2.80
CA ASN A 11 -12.44 -10.35 3.29
C ASN A 11 -12.20 -9.26 2.25
N GLY A 12 -11.43 -9.55 1.19
CA GLY A 12 -10.90 -8.52 0.27
C GLY A 12 -9.76 -7.69 0.88
N PHE A 13 -9.39 -7.94 2.13
CA PHE A 13 -8.26 -7.31 2.83
C PHE A 13 -7.64 -8.27 3.83
N CYS A 14 -6.39 -8.00 4.21
CA CYS A 14 -5.70 -8.70 5.28
C CYS A 14 -4.78 -7.73 6.02
N CYS A 15 -4.31 -8.14 7.19
CA CYS A 15 -3.23 -7.46 7.90
C CYS A 15 -2.00 -8.36 7.89
N ILE A 16 -0.86 -7.80 7.49
CA ILE A 16 0.43 -8.49 7.55
C ILE A 16 1.37 -7.70 8.46
N GLN A 17 2.15 -8.43 9.26
CA GLN A 17 3.22 -7.85 10.04
C GLN A 17 4.48 -7.80 9.17
N LEU A 18 5.08 -6.61 9.05
CA LEU A 18 6.41 -6.49 8.44
C LEU A 18 7.48 -6.79 9.49
N GLU A 19 8.53 -7.52 9.09
CA GLU A 19 9.65 -7.93 9.94
C GLU A 19 10.39 -6.71 10.53
N THR A 20 10.48 -5.63 9.76
CA THR A 20 11.16 -4.40 10.14
C THR A 20 10.32 -3.19 9.76
N HIS A 21 10.13 -2.29 10.71
CA HIS A 21 9.52 -1.00 10.47
C HIS A 21 10.64 0.05 10.35
N PRO A 22 11.02 0.51 9.15
CA PRO A 22 11.92 1.66 9.04
C PRO A 22 11.28 2.83 9.79
N ASN A 23 12.03 3.47 10.69
CA ASN A 23 11.49 4.53 11.53
C ASN A 23 10.95 5.67 10.66
N SER A 24 9.65 5.94 10.73
CA SER A 24 8.98 6.97 9.93
C SER A 24 9.23 8.40 10.44
N ASP A 25 9.80 8.51 11.64
CA ASP A 25 10.06 9.77 12.36
C ASP A 25 11.54 10.17 12.31
N ASP A 26 12.40 9.33 11.72
CA ASP A 26 13.78 9.68 11.40
C ASP A 26 13.78 10.75 10.29
N PRO A 27 14.48 11.89 10.43
CA PRO A 27 14.58 12.97 9.42
C PRO A 27 15.31 12.56 8.12
N GLN A 28 15.29 11.28 7.74
CA GLN A 28 15.71 10.85 6.42
C GLN A 28 14.79 11.45 5.35
N SER A 29 15.36 11.78 4.19
CA SER A 29 14.55 12.20 3.05
C SER A 29 13.53 11.10 2.73
N GLN A 30 12.33 11.51 2.31
CA GLN A 30 11.26 10.60 1.88
C GLN A 30 11.79 9.50 0.95
N GLU A 31 12.70 9.84 0.04
CA GLU A 31 13.34 8.90 -0.87
C GLU A 31 14.10 7.78 -0.17
N LYS A 32 14.87 8.10 0.89
CA LYS A 32 15.60 7.09 1.67
C LYS A 32 14.67 6.14 2.40
N PHE A 33 13.56 6.66 2.95
CA PHE A 33 12.54 5.82 3.57
C PHE A 33 11.93 4.85 2.54
N LEU A 34 11.53 5.36 1.38
CA LEU A 34 10.91 4.54 0.32
C LEU A 34 11.89 3.50 -0.24
N ALA A 35 13.18 3.84 -0.36
CA ALA A 35 14.22 2.91 -0.78
C ALA A 35 14.39 1.71 0.17
N GLN A 36 14.09 1.88 1.46
CA GLN A 36 14.10 0.79 2.45
C GLN A 36 12.75 0.08 2.53
N TYR A 37 11.65 0.83 2.47
CA TYR A 37 10.30 0.31 2.67
C TYR A 37 9.78 -0.50 1.47
N PHE A 38 10.02 -0.06 0.23
CA PHE A 38 9.51 -0.75 -0.96
C PHE A 38 10.04 -2.17 -1.16
N PRO A 39 11.34 -2.46 -0.92
CA PRO A 39 11.83 -3.84 -0.94
C PRO A 39 11.14 -4.73 0.10
N LEU A 40 10.96 -4.24 1.33
CA LEU A 40 10.29 -4.97 2.40
C LEU A 40 8.83 -5.27 2.06
N LEU A 41 8.10 -4.26 1.59
CA LEU A 41 6.72 -4.42 1.13
C LEU A 41 6.64 -5.40 -0.04
N THR A 42 7.55 -5.28 -1.01
CA THR A 42 7.60 -6.17 -2.18
C THR A 42 7.79 -7.62 -1.76
N LYS A 43 8.71 -7.90 -0.83
CA LYS A 43 8.91 -9.24 -0.27
C LYS A 43 7.62 -9.74 0.39
N ALA A 44 7.06 -8.96 1.31
CA ALA A 44 5.87 -9.34 2.06
C ALA A 44 4.66 -9.61 1.14
N VAL A 45 4.44 -8.80 0.10
CA VAL A 45 3.38 -9.03 -0.89
C VAL A 45 3.65 -10.30 -1.70
N LYS A 46 4.90 -10.53 -2.14
CA LYS A 46 5.24 -11.78 -2.86
C LYS A 46 4.95 -13.02 -2.02
N ASP A 47 5.34 -12.98 -0.75
CA ASP A 47 5.14 -14.09 0.19
C ASP A 47 3.64 -14.30 0.48
N LEU A 48 2.88 -13.22 0.62
CA LEU A 48 1.44 -13.26 0.90
C LEU A 48 0.61 -13.88 -0.24
N ILE A 49 0.86 -13.51 -1.50
CA ILE A 49 0.02 -13.92 -2.64
C ILE A 49 0.72 -14.88 -3.61
N GLY A 50 1.94 -15.32 -3.29
CA GLY A 50 2.75 -16.18 -4.16
C GLY A 50 3.21 -15.51 -5.47
N ALA A 51 3.30 -14.18 -5.50
CA ALA A 51 3.65 -13.46 -6.73
C ALA A 51 5.12 -13.64 -7.12
N LYS A 52 5.37 -13.83 -8.42
CA LYS A 52 6.75 -13.84 -8.97
C LYS A 52 7.29 -12.44 -9.21
N ARG A 53 6.40 -11.49 -9.49
CA ARG A 53 6.72 -10.07 -9.76
C ARG A 53 5.72 -9.18 -9.04
N VAL A 54 6.23 -8.10 -8.45
CA VAL A 54 5.44 -7.00 -7.86
C VAL A 54 5.94 -5.70 -8.49
N GLN A 55 5.03 -4.80 -8.81
CA GLN A 55 5.33 -3.47 -9.34
C GLN A 55 4.55 -2.45 -8.53
N ILE A 56 5.27 -1.50 -7.92
CA ILE A 56 4.69 -0.36 -7.23
C ILE A 56 4.64 0.79 -8.23
N PHE A 57 3.45 1.30 -8.54
CA PHE A 57 3.26 2.31 -9.59
C PHE A 57 2.58 3.60 -9.10
N ASN A 58 1.92 3.57 -7.96
CA ASN A 58 1.34 4.74 -7.32
C ASN A 58 1.47 4.60 -5.81
N TYR A 59 1.95 5.65 -5.16
CA TYR A 59 2.06 5.71 -3.71
C TYR A 59 1.88 7.14 -3.26
N GLU A 60 1.42 7.29 -2.03
CA GLU A 60 1.27 8.59 -1.39
C GLU A 60 1.59 8.43 0.10
N ILE A 61 2.34 9.38 0.65
CA ILE A 61 2.64 9.41 2.08
C ILE A 61 1.56 10.22 2.78
N ARG A 62 0.84 9.55 3.69
CA ARG A 62 -0.18 10.16 4.53
C ARG A 62 0.29 10.18 5.98
N LYS A 63 0.32 11.35 6.60
CA LYS A 63 0.73 11.54 8.00
C LYS A 63 -0.32 12.36 8.73
N ARG A 64 -0.73 11.92 9.91
CA ARG A 64 -1.67 12.69 10.73
C ARG A 64 -0.98 13.95 11.24
N HIS A 65 -1.61 15.09 11.06
CA HIS A 65 -1.15 16.33 11.67
C HIS A 65 -1.82 16.48 13.06
N PRO A 66 -1.10 16.83 14.13
CA PRO A 66 -1.68 16.97 15.47
C PRO A 66 -2.87 17.93 15.51
N ASP A 67 -2.75 19.07 14.83
CA ASP A 67 -3.80 20.10 14.77
C ASP A 67 -4.90 19.83 13.74
N PHE A 68 -4.88 18.68 13.05
CA PHE A 68 -5.89 18.41 12.03
C PHE A 68 -7.27 18.17 12.65
N ARG A 69 -8.23 19.01 12.25
CA ARG A 69 -9.66 18.89 12.56
C ARG A 69 -10.43 18.56 11.29
N ALA A 70 -11.20 17.46 11.31
CA ALA A 70 -11.94 17.01 10.14
C ALA A 70 -12.98 18.06 9.73
N GLY A 71 -12.95 18.48 8.46
CA GLY A 71 -13.87 19.48 7.90
C GLY A 71 -13.40 20.94 8.01
N GLU A 72 -12.35 21.21 8.77
CA GLU A 72 -11.68 22.51 8.77
C GLU A 72 -10.56 22.46 7.71
N GLY A 73 -10.76 23.14 6.58
CA GLY A 73 -9.75 23.22 5.54
C GLY A 73 -8.44 23.81 6.07
N GLY A 74 -7.30 23.31 5.60
CA GLY A 74 -5.98 23.82 5.98
C GLY A 74 -4.87 23.26 5.07
N ASP A 75 -3.82 24.04 4.89
CA ASP A 75 -2.65 23.64 4.10
C ASP A 75 -1.70 22.82 4.97
N PHE A 76 -1.76 21.49 4.83
CA PHE A 76 -0.88 20.56 5.53
C PHE A 76 0.19 20.01 4.58
N LYS A 77 1.41 19.82 5.08
CA LYS A 77 2.54 19.25 4.33
C LYS A 77 2.24 17.85 3.75
N HIS A 78 1.40 17.08 4.43
CA HIS A 78 1.01 15.74 4.01
C HIS A 78 -0.50 15.59 4.03
N MET A 79 -1.01 14.77 3.12
CA MET A 79 -2.40 14.35 3.14
C MET A 79 -2.69 13.58 4.43
N GLN A 80 -3.89 13.77 4.96
CA GLN A 80 -4.31 13.04 6.16
C GLN A 80 -4.54 11.56 5.85
N PRO A 81 -4.35 10.66 6.84
CA PRO A 81 -4.69 9.25 6.71
C PRO A 81 -6.14 9.07 6.25
N ALA A 82 -6.36 8.16 5.31
CA ALA A 82 -7.71 7.82 4.89
C ALA A 82 -8.41 7.07 6.03
N ALA A 83 -9.63 7.50 6.38
CA ALA A 83 -10.42 6.85 7.43
C ALA A 83 -11.07 5.54 6.96
N MET A 84 -11.17 5.34 5.64
CA MET A 84 -11.85 4.19 5.04
C MET A 84 -11.14 3.75 3.77
N ALA A 85 -10.90 2.44 3.66
CA ALA A 85 -10.50 1.83 2.40
C ALA A 85 -11.71 1.76 1.46
N HIS A 86 -11.50 2.07 0.18
CA HIS A 86 -12.54 1.96 -0.84
C HIS A 86 -12.00 1.20 -2.05
N ILE A 87 -12.89 0.57 -2.81
CA ILE A 87 -12.56 -0.06 -4.09
C ILE A 87 -13.46 0.58 -5.12
N ASP A 88 -12.86 1.29 -6.06
CA ASP A 88 -13.50 2.07 -7.13
C ASP A 88 -13.05 1.60 -8.52
N GLY A 89 -12.35 0.47 -8.61
CA GLY A 89 -11.80 -0.07 -9.85
C GLY A 89 -12.51 -1.36 -10.28
N THR A 90 -12.75 -1.49 -11.57
CA THR A 90 -13.23 -2.73 -12.17
C THR A 90 -12.07 -3.63 -12.64
N LEU A 91 -12.39 -4.86 -13.03
CA LEU A 91 -11.42 -5.75 -13.68
C LEU A 91 -10.82 -5.11 -14.95
N SER A 92 -11.64 -4.42 -15.73
CA SER A 92 -11.20 -3.76 -16.97
C SER A 92 -10.25 -2.59 -16.69
N ASP A 93 -10.48 -1.84 -15.62
CA ASP A 93 -9.58 -0.76 -15.19
C ASP A 93 -8.23 -1.34 -14.74
N SER A 94 -8.25 -2.48 -14.06
CA SER A 94 -7.04 -3.19 -13.64
C SER A 94 -6.22 -3.67 -14.85
N GLN A 95 -6.86 -4.20 -15.90
CA GLN A 95 -6.18 -4.61 -17.12
C GLN A 95 -5.56 -3.41 -17.88
N ARG A 96 -6.32 -2.32 -18.01
CA ARG A 96 -5.83 -1.08 -18.62
C ARG A 96 -4.63 -0.51 -17.86
N LEU A 97 -4.66 -0.59 -16.53
CA LEU A 97 -3.56 -0.17 -15.69
C LEU A 97 -2.30 -1.02 -15.93
N VAL A 98 -2.43 -2.35 -15.97
CA VAL A 98 -1.30 -3.25 -16.26
C VAL A 98 -0.72 -2.94 -17.65
N GLN A 99 -1.57 -2.73 -18.66
CA GLN A 99 -1.14 -2.35 -20.00
C GLN A 99 -0.40 -1.01 -20.02
N LYS A 100 -0.98 0.03 -19.40
CA LYS A 100 -0.39 1.37 -19.33
C LYS A 100 0.96 1.38 -18.64
N MET A 101 1.12 0.60 -17.57
CA MET A 101 2.36 0.55 -16.80
C MET A 101 3.43 -0.38 -17.39
N ASN A 102 3.06 -1.22 -18.38
CA ASN A 102 3.96 -2.20 -18.99
C ASN A 102 3.74 -2.32 -20.50
N PRO A 103 3.81 -1.22 -21.28
CA PRO A 103 3.44 -1.23 -22.70
C PRO A 103 4.23 -2.28 -23.50
N ASP A 104 5.53 -2.39 -23.25
CA ASP A 104 6.43 -3.29 -23.99
C ASP A 104 6.35 -4.75 -23.54
N HIS A 105 5.77 -5.01 -22.37
CA HIS A 105 5.71 -6.34 -21.76
C HIS A 105 4.28 -6.86 -21.60
N TYR A 106 3.27 -6.06 -21.97
CA TYR A 106 1.87 -6.39 -21.73
C TYR A 106 1.45 -7.71 -22.38
N SER A 107 1.91 -7.98 -23.61
CA SER A 107 1.61 -9.21 -24.33
C SER A 107 2.12 -10.48 -23.63
N ALA A 108 3.20 -10.36 -22.86
CA ALA A 108 3.72 -11.45 -22.03
C ALA A 108 2.97 -11.51 -20.70
N LEU A 109 2.75 -10.37 -20.04
CA LEU A 109 2.10 -10.28 -18.73
C LEU A 109 0.63 -10.70 -18.77
N SER A 110 -0.09 -10.42 -19.86
CA SER A 110 -1.51 -10.77 -20.03
C SER A 110 -1.78 -12.28 -20.02
N LYS A 111 -0.74 -13.10 -20.19
CA LYS A 111 -0.80 -14.56 -20.11
C LYS A 111 -0.76 -15.09 -18.67
N TYR A 112 -0.45 -14.23 -17.70
CA TYR A 112 -0.33 -14.60 -16.29
C TYR A 112 -1.46 -13.98 -15.46
N ARG A 113 -1.71 -14.54 -14.27
CA ARG A 113 -2.62 -13.94 -13.30
C ARG A 113 -2.03 -12.62 -12.79
N CYS A 114 -2.71 -11.51 -13.04
CA CYS A 114 -2.40 -10.20 -12.46
C CYS A 114 -3.39 -9.89 -11.34
N GLN A 115 -2.88 -9.44 -10.20
CA GLN A 115 -3.68 -8.99 -9.06
C GLN A 115 -3.27 -7.55 -8.73
N VAL A 116 -4.26 -6.68 -8.53
CA VAL A 116 -4.04 -5.29 -8.12
C VAL A 116 -4.44 -5.17 -6.66
N LEU A 117 -3.47 -4.84 -5.80
CA LEU A 117 -3.74 -4.53 -4.40
C LEU A 117 -3.87 -3.01 -4.28
N LYS A 118 -5.06 -2.55 -3.88
CA LYS A 118 -5.32 -1.13 -3.60
C LYS A 118 -5.20 -0.89 -2.09
N TYR A 119 -4.54 0.19 -1.71
CA TYR A 119 -4.32 0.61 -0.31
C TYR A 119 -3.48 -0.37 0.53
N VAL A 120 -2.16 -0.25 0.40
CA VAL A 120 -1.23 -0.80 1.40
C VAL A 120 -0.94 0.31 2.41
N VAL A 121 -1.44 0.14 3.63
CA VAL A 121 -1.26 1.11 4.71
C VAL A 121 -0.24 0.57 5.70
N ASN A 122 0.76 1.38 6.02
CA ASN A 122 1.66 1.12 7.12
C ASN A 122 1.10 1.77 8.39
N HIS A 123 0.90 0.98 9.44
CA HIS A 123 0.63 1.49 10.77
C HIS A 123 1.85 1.27 11.64
N ALA A 124 2.50 2.35 12.07
CA ALA A 124 3.42 2.28 13.19
C ALA A 124 2.61 1.87 14.41
N CYS A 125 2.87 0.69 14.95
CA CYS A 125 2.34 0.31 16.24
C CYS A 125 3.12 1.14 17.27
N GLU A 126 2.52 2.24 17.76
CA GLU A 126 3.06 2.92 18.93
C GLU A 126 3.07 1.90 20.08
N SER A 127 4.26 1.47 20.47
CA SER A 127 4.46 0.70 21.70
C SER A 127 4.17 1.63 22.87
N SER A 128 2.91 1.71 23.27
CA SER A 128 2.46 2.40 24.48
C SER A 128 1.56 1.46 25.28
N PHE A 129 2.18 0.78 26.25
CA PHE A 129 1.57 0.50 27.55
C PHE A 129 2.45 1.15 28.61
#